data_AF-A0A8T2I0J4-F1
#
_entry.id   AF-A0A8T2I0J4-F1
#
_cell.length_a   1.000
_cell.length_b   1.000
_cell.length_c   1.000
_cell.angle_alpha   90.00
_cell.angle_beta   90.00
_cell.angle_gamma   90.00
#
_symmetry.space_group_name_H-M   'P 1'
#
loop_
_entity.id
_entity.type
_entity.pdbx_description
1 polymer ?
#
loop_
_entity_poly.entity_id
_entity_poly.type
_entity_poly.pdbx_seq_one_letter_code
_entity_poly.pdbx_strand_id
1 'polypeptide(L)'
;MNLRLLQSAIFDSCAKAAASGAPVCVLFDDLATLSYQATEASEWPAFLHSSVMGAGGLYSCCVAVVHGDIAEDERWSLRLEHRASTVLEIESIRTGRSAEVGGKLRITRRKLPPIAGEESQEQLPAVELGVDEQYFALAPDGSARFYKR
;
A
#
# COMPACT_ATOMS: atom_id res chain seq x y z
N MET A 1 19.17 7.46 3.02
CA MET A 1 19.60 6.21 2.35
C MET A 1 19.23 6.36 0.87
N ASN A 2 20.05 5.88 -0.07
CA ASN A 2 19.78 6.08 -1.50
C ASN A 2 18.65 5.14 -1.97
N LEU A 3 17.59 5.66 -2.57
CA LEU A 3 16.42 4.87 -3.00
C LEU A 3 16.79 3.80 -4.03
N ARG A 4 17.80 4.02 -4.87
CA ARG A 4 18.29 3.02 -5.83
C ARG A 4 18.95 1.83 -5.14
N LEU A 5 19.69 2.08 -4.05
CA LEU A 5 20.27 1.01 -3.24
C LEU A 5 19.19 0.19 -2.53
N LEU A 6 18.17 0.87 -1.99
CA LEU A 6 17.03 0.19 -1.39
C LEU A 6 16.28 -0.67 -2.43
N GLN A 7 16.02 -0.11 -3.61
CA GLN A 7 15.39 -0.85 -4.71
C GLN A 7 16.19 -2.09 -5.11
N SER A 8 17.51 -1.95 -5.28
CA SER A 8 18.39 -3.09 -5.60
C SER A 8 18.32 -4.17 -4.52
N ALA A 9 18.35 -3.78 -3.23
CA ALA A 9 18.27 -4.72 -2.12
C ALA A 9 16.92 -5.46 -2.07
N ILE A 10 15.82 -4.75 -2.34
CA ILE A 10 14.48 -5.36 -2.45
C ILE A 10 14.47 -6.38 -3.58
N PHE A 11 14.98 -6.02 -4.76
CA PHE A 11 14.96 -6.89 -5.94
C PHE A 11 15.84 -8.13 -5.75
N ASP A 12 17.04 -7.97 -5.20
CA ASP A 12 17.93 -9.09 -4.90
C ASP A 12 17.32 -10.05 -3.88
N SER A 13 16.66 -9.51 -2.84
CA SER A 13 15.98 -10.31 -1.82
C SER A 13 14.78 -11.06 -2.42
N CYS A 14 13.95 -10.37 -3.20
CA CYS A 14 12.79 -10.97 -3.87
C CYS A 14 13.21 -12.03 -4.88
N ALA A 15 14.25 -11.78 -5.69
CA ALA A 15 14.75 -12.73 -6.68
C ALA A 15 15.25 -14.03 -6.01
N LYS A 16 15.97 -13.92 -4.89
CA LYS A 16 16.41 -15.09 -4.12
C LYS A 16 15.23 -15.90 -3.56
N ALA A 17 14.20 -15.23 -3.06
CA ALA A 17 13.00 -15.89 -2.54
C ALA A 17 12.12 -16.47 -3.67
N ALA A 18 12.02 -15.80 -4.81
CA ALA A 18 11.32 -16.32 -5.99
C ALA A 18 12.04 -17.55 -6.57
N ALA A 19 13.38 -17.57 -6.55
CA ALA A 19 14.17 -18.72 -7.00
C ALA A 19 13.94 -19.99 -6.14
N SER A 20 13.48 -19.85 -4.90
CA SER A 20 13.07 -21.00 -4.08
C SER A 20 11.61 -21.43 -4.32
N GLY A 21 10.89 -20.74 -5.21
CA GLY A 21 9.47 -20.98 -5.50
C GLY A 21 8.52 -20.48 -4.41
N ALA A 22 9.02 -19.77 -3.41
CA ALA A 22 8.19 -19.23 -2.33
C ALA A 22 7.44 -17.95 -2.80
N PRO A 23 6.16 -17.77 -2.43
CA PRO A 23 5.49 -16.51 -2.65
C PRO A 23 6.14 -15.41 -1.80
N VAL A 24 6.41 -14.27 -2.42
CA VAL A 24 7.07 -13.13 -1.75
C VAL A 24 6.04 -12.05 -1.47
N CYS A 25 6.08 -11.48 -0.26
CA CYS A 25 5.33 -10.27 0.06
C CYS A 25 6.29 -9.17 0.49
N VAL A 26 6.11 -7.98 -0.09
CA VAL A 26 6.88 -6.79 0.30
C VAL A 26 5.98 -5.85 1.09
N LEU A 27 6.45 -5.43 2.26
CA LEU A 27 5.77 -4.46 3.13
C LEU A 27 6.60 -3.18 3.21
N PHE A 28 5.98 -2.05 2.87
CA PHE A 28 6.49 -0.71 3.12
C PHE A 28 5.69 -0.10 4.27
N ASP A 29 6.28 -0.05 5.47
CA ASP A 29 5.61 0.34 6.72
C ASP A 29 5.45 1.87 6.88
N ASP A 30 6.16 2.66 6.09
CA ASP A 30 5.98 4.11 6.01
C ASP A 30 6.56 4.61 4.68
N LEU A 31 5.72 4.57 3.65
CA LEU A 31 6.16 4.92 2.30
C LEU A 31 6.43 6.43 2.16
N ALA A 32 5.77 7.26 2.97
CA ALA A 32 5.94 8.71 2.94
C ALA A 32 7.35 9.13 3.39
N THR A 33 7.89 8.52 4.45
CA THR A 33 9.27 8.80 4.90
C THR A 33 10.33 8.47 3.85
N LEU A 34 10.09 7.47 2.99
CA LEU A 34 10.99 7.12 1.90
C LEU A 34 11.03 8.21 0.82
N SER A 35 9.92 8.92 0.60
CA SER A 35 9.85 10.01 -0.38
C SER A 35 10.83 11.14 -0.03
N TYR A 36 10.98 11.47 1.24
CA TYR A 36 11.93 12.48 1.75
C TYR A 36 13.40 12.05 1.63
N GLN A 37 13.67 10.78 1.33
CA GLN A 37 15.04 10.30 1.08
C GLN A 37 15.47 10.42 -0.38
N ALA A 38 14.55 10.79 -1.28
CA ALA A 38 14.87 11.07 -2.67
C ALA A 38 15.78 12.31 -2.76
N THR A 39 16.90 12.16 -3.46
CA THR A 39 17.85 13.26 -3.68
C THR A 39 17.53 14.04 -4.95
N GLU A 40 16.87 13.39 -5.91
CA GLU A 40 16.41 14.00 -7.16
C GLU A 40 14.89 13.83 -7.29
N ALA A 41 14.22 14.81 -7.91
CA ALA A 41 12.76 14.79 -8.11
C ALA A 41 12.27 13.58 -8.94
N SER A 42 13.15 12.97 -9.73
CA SER A 42 12.88 11.81 -10.57
C SER A 42 12.98 10.48 -9.79
N GLU A 43 13.70 10.43 -8.68
CA GLU A 43 13.97 9.17 -7.96
C GLU A 43 12.70 8.60 -7.34
N TRP A 44 11.86 9.44 -6.74
CA TRP A 44 10.64 8.99 -6.09
C TRP A 44 9.62 8.37 -7.07
N PRO A 45 9.24 9.03 -8.18
CA PRO A 45 8.39 8.41 -9.19
C PRO A 45 8.97 7.11 -9.77
N ALA A 46 10.28 7.06 -10.00
CA ALA A 46 10.96 5.87 -10.52
C ALA A 46 10.91 4.70 -9.52
N PHE A 47 11.13 4.99 -8.23
CA PHE A 47 11.04 4.02 -7.14
C PHE A 47 9.61 3.46 -7.01
N LEU A 48 8.59 4.33 -6.96
CA LEU A 48 7.19 3.90 -6.89
C LEU A 48 6.79 3.04 -8.09
N HIS A 49 7.20 3.45 -9.30
CA HIS A 49 6.89 2.71 -10.51
C HIS A 49 7.53 1.32 -10.51
N SER A 50 8.82 1.22 -10.18
CA SER A 50 9.55 -0.05 -10.24
C SER A 50 9.25 -0.98 -9.07
N SER A 51 9.13 -0.45 -7.85
CA SER A 51 9.10 -1.25 -6.62
C SER A 51 7.70 -1.51 -6.11
N VAL A 52 6.73 -0.64 -6.41
CA VAL A 52 5.37 -0.71 -5.85
C VAL A 52 4.33 -1.01 -6.93
N MET A 53 4.41 -0.35 -8.08
CA MET A 53 3.40 -0.47 -9.15
C MET A 53 3.75 -1.47 -10.25
N GLY A 54 5.02 -1.74 -10.47
CA GLY A 54 5.54 -2.35 -11.70
C GLY A 54 6.55 -3.46 -11.47
N ALA A 55 6.59 -4.07 -10.29
CA ALA A 55 7.59 -5.09 -9.96
C ALA A 55 7.49 -6.41 -10.77
N GLY A 56 6.70 -6.46 -11.84
CA GLY A 56 6.86 -7.45 -12.91
C GLY A 56 6.81 -8.91 -12.49
N GLY A 57 6.11 -9.24 -11.40
CA GLY A 57 6.03 -10.60 -10.88
C GLY A 57 7.19 -11.03 -9.96
N LEU A 58 8.05 -10.10 -9.52
CA LEU A 58 9.11 -10.39 -8.51
C LEU A 58 8.53 -10.76 -7.14
N TYR A 59 7.32 -10.31 -6.83
CA TYR A 59 6.61 -10.68 -5.63
C TYR A 59 5.13 -10.95 -5.91
N SER A 60 4.51 -11.73 -5.03
CA SER A 60 3.10 -12.12 -5.09
C SER A 60 2.18 -11.08 -4.46
N CYS A 61 2.67 -10.30 -3.48
CA CYS A 61 1.95 -9.17 -2.89
C CYS A 61 2.86 -8.00 -2.51
N CYS A 62 2.29 -6.79 -2.58
CA CYS A 62 2.87 -5.57 -2.04
C CYS A 62 1.84 -4.90 -1.12
N VAL A 63 2.28 -4.55 0.08
CA VAL A 63 1.52 -3.76 1.04
C VAL A 63 2.30 -2.47 1.26
N ALA A 64 1.63 -1.33 1.02
CA ALA A 64 2.20 -0.01 1.22
C ALA A 64 1.35 0.75 2.24
N VAL A 65 1.98 1.18 3.33
CA VAL A 65 1.37 2.02 4.36
C VAL A 65 1.71 3.47 4.04
N VAL A 66 0.66 4.29 3.98
CA VAL A 66 0.75 5.72 3.69
C VAL A 66 -0.02 6.47 4.78
N HIS A 67 0.58 7.54 5.27
CA HIS A 67 -0.04 8.42 6.25
C HIS A 67 -0.91 9.48 5.56
N GLY A 68 -2.20 9.53 5.92
CA GLY A 68 -3.18 10.43 5.29
C GLY A 68 -3.09 11.90 5.74
N ASP A 69 -2.21 12.23 6.69
CA ASP A 69 -2.02 13.59 7.22
C ASP A 69 -0.89 14.38 6.53
N ILE A 70 -0.20 13.78 5.56
CA ILE A 70 0.88 14.43 4.80
C ILE A 70 0.31 15.01 3.50
N ALA A 71 -0.01 16.31 3.52
CA ALA A 71 -0.66 17.00 2.39
C ALA A 71 0.17 17.02 1.09
N GLU A 72 1.49 16.95 1.20
CA GLU A 72 2.42 16.94 0.05
C GLU A 72 2.32 15.65 -0.78
N ASP A 73 1.66 14.62 -0.24
CA ASP A 73 1.63 13.26 -0.77
C ASP A 73 0.38 12.90 -1.57
N GLU A 74 -0.61 13.80 -1.67
CA GLU A 74 -1.92 13.51 -2.28
C GLU A 74 -1.81 12.95 -3.71
N ARG A 75 -0.90 13.48 -4.53
CA ARG A 75 -0.81 13.08 -5.95
C ARG A 75 -0.24 11.68 -6.18
N TRP A 76 0.69 11.22 -5.36
CA TRP A 76 1.27 9.89 -5.53
C TRP A 76 0.51 8.84 -4.73
N SER A 77 -0.03 9.19 -3.57
CA SER A 77 -0.90 8.33 -2.79
C SER A 77 -2.17 7.96 -3.56
N LEU A 78 -2.84 8.92 -4.23
CA LEU A 78 -3.98 8.64 -5.11
C LEU A 78 -3.63 7.68 -6.26
N ARG A 79 -2.42 7.79 -6.81
CA ARG A 79 -1.96 6.86 -7.86
C ARG A 79 -1.77 5.44 -7.32
N LEU A 80 -1.23 5.30 -6.11
CA LEU A 80 -1.12 4.00 -5.45
C LEU A 80 -2.50 3.42 -5.14
N GLU A 81 -3.39 4.24 -4.62
CA GLU A 81 -4.77 3.84 -4.32
C GLU A 81 -5.49 3.34 -5.58
N HIS A 82 -5.33 4.04 -6.71
CA HIS A 82 -5.90 3.64 -8.00
C HIS A 82 -5.31 2.32 -8.53
N ARG A 83 -4.08 1.98 -8.16
CA ARG A 83 -3.41 0.73 -8.54
C ARG A 83 -3.57 -0.40 -7.52
N ALA A 84 -4.14 -0.11 -6.35
CA ALA A 84 -4.35 -1.10 -5.32
C ALA A 84 -5.60 -1.95 -5.61
N SER A 85 -5.46 -3.27 -5.51
CA SER A 85 -6.60 -4.20 -5.56
C SER A 85 -7.43 -4.15 -4.27
N THR A 86 -6.82 -3.72 -3.16
CA THR A 86 -7.48 -3.52 -1.88
C THR A 86 -6.90 -2.29 -1.20
N VAL A 87 -7.76 -1.41 -0.74
CA VAL A 87 -7.40 -0.22 0.03
C VAL A 87 -7.94 -0.40 1.44
N LEU A 88 -7.06 -0.25 2.43
CA LEU A 88 -7.40 -0.31 3.85
C LEU A 88 -7.21 1.08 4.43
N GLU A 89 -8.27 1.67 4.94
CA GLU A 89 -8.22 2.97 5.59
C GLU A 89 -8.55 2.84 7.06
N ILE A 90 -7.67 3.39 7.89
CA ILE A 90 -7.76 3.32 9.34
C ILE A 90 -7.98 4.74 9.85
N GLU A 91 -9.12 4.96 10.50
CA GLU A 91 -9.47 6.23 11.11
C GLU A 91 -9.61 6.09 12.62
N SER A 92 -8.97 6.98 13.38
CA SER A 92 -9.19 7.09 14.82
C SER A 92 -10.51 7.82 15.10
N ILE A 93 -11.32 7.28 16.03
CA ILE A 93 -12.58 7.94 16.45
C ILE A 93 -12.23 9.04 17.44
N ARG A 94 -12.36 10.30 17.01
CA ARG A 94 -12.00 11.49 17.81
C ARG A 94 -12.97 11.78 18.96
N THR A 95 -14.15 11.17 18.99
CA THR A 95 -15.22 11.52 19.94
C THR A 95 -15.44 10.43 20.99
N GLY A 96 -15.02 10.73 22.23
CA GLY A 96 -15.45 10.04 23.44
C GLY A 96 -14.56 8.88 23.87
N ARG A 97 -14.20 8.86 25.16
CA ARG A 97 -13.53 7.75 25.87
C ARG A 97 -14.44 6.52 25.97
N SER A 98 -14.96 5.99 24.87
CA SER A 98 -15.39 4.60 24.90
C SER A 98 -14.12 3.77 24.95
N ALA A 99 -13.79 3.22 26.13
CA ALA A 99 -12.59 2.43 26.34
C ALA A 99 -12.49 1.19 25.42
N GLU A 100 -13.56 0.92 24.66
CA GLU A 100 -13.76 -0.31 23.91
C GLU A 100 -13.63 -0.15 22.39
N VAL A 101 -13.51 1.06 21.82
CA VAL A 101 -13.36 1.24 20.36
C VAL A 101 -12.17 2.14 20.04
N GLY A 102 -11.14 1.57 19.41
CA GLY A 102 -9.91 2.27 19.02
C GLY A 102 -10.03 3.01 17.68
N GLY A 103 -10.89 2.55 16.76
CA GLY A 103 -11.06 3.20 15.47
C GLY A 103 -12.05 2.50 14.53
N LYS A 104 -12.06 2.99 13.29
CA LYS A 104 -12.81 2.45 12.15
C LYS A 104 -11.83 1.97 11.09
N LEU A 105 -12.09 0.79 10.54
CA LEU A 105 -11.42 0.23 9.37
C LEU A 105 -12.41 0.21 8.21
N ARG A 106 -12.06 0.89 7.11
CA ARG A 106 -12.76 0.79 5.83
C ARG A 106 -11.92 -0.06 4.87
N ILE A 107 -12.55 -1.08 4.29
CA ILE A 107 -11.92 -2.02 3.36
C ILE A 107 -12.60 -1.85 2.00
N THR A 108 -11.87 -1.32 1.03
CA THR A 108 -12.36 -1.16 -0.34
C THR A 108 -11.68 -2.19 -1.23
N ARG A 109 -12.46 -3.11 -1.80
CA ARG A 109 -11.95 -4.11 -2.76
C ARG A 109 -12.21 -3.65 -4.18
N ARG A 110 -11.21 -3.76 -5.04
CA ARG A 110 -11.24 -3.30 -6.42
C ARG A 110 -10.82 -4.41 -7.36
N LYS A 111 -11.51 -4.53 -8.51
CA LYS A 111 -11.04 -5.34 -9.62
C LYS A 111 -10.10 -4.48 -10.46
N LEU A 112 -8.81 -4.79 -10.40
CA LEU A 112 -7.86 -4.17 -11.30
C LEU A 112 -8.09 -4.71 -12.73
N PRO A 113 -7.98 -3.85 -13.75
CA PRO A 113 -7.94 -4.33 -15.13
C PRO A 113 -6.75 -5.28 -15.28
N PRO A 114 -6.84 -6.30 -16.15
CA PRO A 114 -5.69 -7.13 -16.48
C PRO A 114 -4.54 -6.23 -16.91
N ILE A 115 -3.33 -6.51 -16.44
CA ILE A 115 -2.12 -5.80 -16.84
C ILE A 115 -1.89 -6.15 -18.32
N ALA A 116 -2.50 -5.39 -19.22
CA ALA A 116 -2.26 -5.50 -20.66
C ALA A 116 -0.81 -5.09 -20.91
N GLY A 117 -0.07 -5.90 -21.66
CA GLY A 117 1.29 -5.59 -22.07
C GLY A 117 1.32 -4.25 -22.80
N GLU A 118 2.01 -3.29 -22.18
CA GLU A 118 2.58 -2.01 -22.63
C GLU A 118 1.92 -1.10 -23.68
N GLU A 119 0.87 -1.47 -24.42
CA GLU A 119 0.35 -0.64 -25.50
C GLU A 119 -1.17 -0.42 -25.39
N SER A 120 -1.56 0.58 -24.60
CA SER A 120 -2.63 1.56 -24.86
C SER A 120 -3.06 2.29 -23.58
N GLN A 121 -2.81 3.61 -23.56
CA GLN A 121 -2.97 4.53 -22.44
C GLN A 121 -4.43 4.98 -22.17
N GLU A 122 -5.36 4.04 -22.08
CA GLU A 122 -6.64 4.30 -21.38
C GLU A 122 -6.79 3.27 -20.28
N GLN A 123 -6.22 3.60 -19.12
CA GLN A 123 -6.38 2.81 -17.92
C GLN A 123 -7.81 3.01 -17.44
N LEU A 124 -8.70 2.10 -17.83
CA LEU A 124 -10.06 2.05 -17.31
C LEU A 124 -10.00 2.09 -15.77
N PRO A 125 -10.85 2.89 -15.13
CA PRO A 125 -10.86 3.00 -13.68
C PRO A 125 -11.11 1.64 -13.07
N ALA A 126 -10.42 1.35 -11.96
CA ALA A 126 -10.65 0.11 -11.23
C ALA A 126 -12.14 0.04 -10.81
N VAL A 127 -12.77 -1.10 -11.06
CA VAL A 127 -14.19 -1.29 -10.70
C VAL A 127 -14.25 -1.66 -9.22
N GLU A 128 -14.90 -0.82 -8.43
CA GLU A 128 -15.16 -1.12 -7.03
C GLU A 128 -16.08 -2.34 -6.92
N LEU A 129 -15.60 -3.36 -6.21
CA LEU A 129 -16.34 -4.62 -6.01
C LEU A 129 -17.17 -4.61 -4.72
N GLY A 130 -16.80 -3.76 -3.77
CA GLY A 130 -17.49 -3.61 -2.50
C GLY A 130 -16.68 -2.82 -1.48
N VAL A 131 -17.41 -2.24 -0.53
CA VAL A 131 -16.87 -1.51 0.62
C VAL A 131 -17.40 -2.18 1.88
N ASP A 132 -16.49 -2.69 2.69
CA ASP A 132 -16.80 -3.22 4.02
C ASP A 132 -16.32 -2.21 5.08
N GLU A 133 -17.17 -1.90 6.05
CA GLU A 133 -16.79 -1.08 7.20
C GLU A 133 -16.84 -1.91 8.49
N GLN A 134 -15.77 -1.83 9.28
CA GLN A 134 -15.64 -2.52 10.55
C GLN A 134 -15.12 -1.57 11.62
N TYR A 135 -15.56 -1.75 12.85
CA TYR A 135 -14.99 -1.07 14.00
C TYR A 135 -13.95 -1.97 14.65
N PHE A 136 -12.91 -1.39 15.23
CA PHE A 136 -11.91 -2.18 15.95
C PHE A 136 -11.60 -1.66 17.34
N ALA A 137 -11.22 -2.58 18.21
CA ALA A 137 -10.66 -2.32 19.53
C ALA A 137 -9.24 -2.89 19.57
N LEU A 138 -8.28 -2.13 20.09
CA LEU A 138 -6.94 -2.65 20.37
C LEU A 138 -6.93 -3.26 21.76
N ALA A 139 -6.49 -4.51 21.85
CA ALA A 139 -6.25 -5.19 23.11
C ALA A 139 -4.87 -4.79 23.69
N PRO A 140 -4.64 -4.97 25.00
CA PRO A 140 -3.36 -4.64 25.63
C PRO A 140 -2.14 -5.38 25.06
N ASP A 141 -2.37 -6.51 24.38
CA ASP A 141 -1.34 -7.32 23.72
C ASP A 141 -1.01 -6.83 22.29
N GLY A 142 -1.64 -5.75 21.83
CA GLY A 142 -1.48 -5.20 20.49
C GLY A 142 -2.37 -5.86 19.42
N SER A 143 -3.16 -6.88 19.78
CA SER A 143 -4.12 -7.48 18.85
C SER A 143 -5.33 -6.57 18.60
N ALA A 144 -5.92 -6.65 17.42
CA ALA A 144 -7.14 -5.92 17.07
C ALA A 144 -8.35 -6.88 17.05
N ARG A 145 -9.43 -6.48 17.73
CA ARG A 145 -10.74 -7.15 17.63
C ARG A 145 -11.66 -6.35 16.73
N PHE A 146 -12.28 -7.01 15.76
CA PHE A 146 -13.15 -6.38 14.77
C PHE A 146 -14.62 -6.67 15.06
N TYR A 147 -15.46 -5.65 14.90
CA TYR A 147 -16.89 -5.72 15.10
C TYR A 147 -17.60 -5.24 13.84
N LYS A 148 -18.53 -6.06 13.34
CA LYS A 148 -19.49 -5.62 12.32
C LYS A 148 -20.59 -4.82 13.01
N ARG A 149 -21.10 -3.82 12.32
CA ARG A 149 -22.27 -3.05 12.77
C ARG A 149 -23.54 -3.87 12.63
#